data_AF-A0A8T0T3D1-F1
#
_entry.id   AF-A0A8T0T3D1-F1
#
_cell.length_a   1.000
_cell.length_b   1.000
_cell.length_c   1.000
_cell.angle_alpha   90.00
_cell.angle_beta   90.00
_cell.angle_gamma   90.00
#
_symmetry.space_group_name_H-M   'P 1'
#
loop_
_entity.id
_entity.type
_entity.pdbx_description
1 polymer ?
#
loop_
_entity_poly.entity_id
_entity_poly.type
_entity_poly.pdbx_seq_one_letter_code
_entity_poly.pdbx_strand_id
1 'polypeptide(L)'
;MIKGIDSKVRASRTFGDYHRIIVPGEKYEVMASMEGFRPKSTRIVLEQEAVNLDFILDPDGADGQLKLHSDYGCHCGNTMMFHVQEAHIWLYLLVLCVLLTLYLVFKRKTASRLLAYRYSPRRPVAV
;
A
#
# COMPACT_ATOMS: atom_id res chain seq x y z
N MET A 1 -3.89 12.82 21.91
CA MET A 1 -3.10 13.79 22.69
C MET A 1 -2.92 13.26 24.10
N ILE A 2 -1.79 13.52 24.75
CA ILE A 2 -1.59 13.18 26.17
C ILE A 2 -1.46 14.48 26.93
N LYS A 3 -2.26 14.66 27.98
CA LYS A 3 -2.24 15.87 28.79
C LYS A 3 -0.87 16.07 29.44
N GLY A 4 -0.33 17.28 29.36
CA GLY A 4 1.00 17.61 29.88
C GLY A 4 2.17 17.24 28.96
N ILE A 5 1.91 16.62 27.81
CA ILE A 5 2.92 16.37 26.76
C ILE A 5 2.57 17.25 25.55
N ASP A 6 3.46 18.19 25.21
CA ASP A 6 3.25 19.18 24.15
C ASP A 6 3.46 18.62 22.73
N SER A 7 2.82 17.49 22.43
CA SER A 7 2.83 16.94 21.08
C SER A 7 1.50 16.25 20.77
N LYS A 8 0.72 16.90 19.89
CA LYS A 8 -0.46 16.28 19.30
C LYS A 8 -0.01 15.39 18.15
N VAL A 9 -0.46 14.15 18.14
CA VAL A 9 -0.31 13.27 16.98
C VAL A 9 -1.67 13.06 16.33
N ARG A 10 -1.66 12.96 15.01
CA ARG A 10 -2.84 12.71 14.20
C ARG A 10 -2.89 11.23 13.87
N ALA A 11 -4.04 10.61 14.07
CA ALA A 11 -4.29 9.26 13.63
C ALA A 11 -4.37 9.19 12.10
N SER A 12 -4.23 7.99 11.55
CA SER A 12 -4.49 7.75 10.14
C SER A 12 -5.90 8.21 9.77
N ARG A 13 -6.03 8.95 8.67
CA ARG A 13 -7.34 9.39 8.20
C ARG A 13 -8.23 8.22 7.78
N THR A 14 -7.63 7.17 7.23
CA THR A 14 -8.35 6.04 6.62
C THR A 14 -8.73 5.00 7.66
N PHE A 15 -7.82 4.70 8.60
CA PHE A 15 -7.98 3.59 9.54
C PHE A 15 -8.24 4.06 10.98
N GLY A 16 -7.99 5.33 11.30
CA GLY A 16 -8.17 5.87 12.65
C GLY A 16 -7.17 5.34 13.67
N ASP A 17 -6.19 4.53 13.27
CA ASP A 17 -5.20 3.92 14.14
C ASP A 17 -4.07 4.90 14.50
N TYR A 18 -3.51 4.67 15.68
CA TYR A 18 -2.46 5.51 16.23
C TYR A 18 -1.66 4.75 17.29
N HIS A 19 -0.33 4.92 17.26
CA HIS A 19 0.60 4.33 18.21
C HIS A 19 1.51 5.42 18.81
N ARG A 20 1.71 5.39 20.13
CA ARG A 20 2.59 6.32 20.85
C ARG A 20 3.49 5.56 21.80
N ILE A 21 4.80 5.80 21.69
CA ILE A 21 5.77 5.40 22.70
C ILE A 21 5.82 6.50 23.77
N ILE A 22 5.68 6.09 25.02
CA ILE A 22 5.71 6.92 26.23
C ILE A 22 6.39 6.14 27.35
N VAL A 23 6.82 6.85 28.39
CA VAL A 23 7.63 6.28 29.47
C VAL A 23 6.77 5.39 30.39
N PRO A 24 7.17 4.13 30.66
CA PRO A 24 6.50 3.28 31.64
C PRO A 24 6.53 3.85 33.07
N GLY A 25 5.60 3.40 33.92
CA GLY A 25 5.53 3.71 35.36
C GLY A 25 4.71 4.96 35.71
N GLU A 26 4.26 5.72 34.72
CA GLU A 26 3.58 7.01 34.91
C GLU A 26 2.07 6.92 34.66
N LYS A 27 1.34 7.91 35.19
CA LYS A 27 -0.10 8.07 34.95
C LYS A 27 -0.33 9.07 33.82
N TYR A 28 -1.07 8.64 32.81
CA TYR A 28 -1.36 9.46 31.63
C TYR A 28 -2.85 9.70 31.47
N GLU A 29 -3.22 10.95 31.17
CA GLU A 29 -4.55 11.30 30.67
C GLU A 29 -4.48 11.40 29.14
N VAL A 30 -5.03 10.39 28.47
CA VAL A 30 -5.05 10.27 27.01
C VAL A 30 -6.37 10.82 26.50
N MET A 31 -6.32 11.70 25.50
CA MET A 31 -7.48 12.35 24.90
C MET A 31 -7.50 12.13 23.39
N ALA A 32 -8.65 11.73 22.87
CA ALA A 32 -8.97 11.68 21.45
C ALA A 32 -9.96 12.81 21.09
N SER A 33 -9.75 13.42 19.93
CA SER A 33 -10.57 14.54 19.44
C SER A 33 -10.62 14.49 17.92
N MET A 34 -11.79 14.75 17.35
CA MET A 34 -12.00 14.87 15.91
C MET A 34 -12.96 16.04 15.65
N GLU A 35 -12.77 16.74 14.55
CA GLU A 35 -13.69 17.81 14.14
C GLU A 35 -15.10 17.26 13.94
N GLY A 36 -16.10 17.94 14.50
CA GLY A 36 -17.51 17.51 14.48
C GLY A 36 -17.90 16.49 15.56
N PHE A 37 -16.97 16.11 16.44
CA PHE A 37 -17.22 15.15 17.50
C PHE A 37 -16.73 15.65 18.87
N ARG A 38 -17.44 15.24 19.92
CA ARG A 38 -17.08 15.48 21.31
C ARG A 38 -15.76 14.82 21.65
N PRO A 39 -14.75 15.57 22.13
CA PRO A 39 -13.53 14.96 22.63
C PRO A 39 -13.82 14.03 23.82
N LYS A 40 -13.11 12.91 23.89
CA LYS A 40 -13.15 11.98 25.04
C LYS A 40 -11.75 11.77 25.57
N SER A 41 -11.64 11.63 26.90
CA SER A 41 -10.38 11.30 27.56
C SER A 41 -10.54 10.12 28.51
N THR A 42 -9.44 9.43 28.75
CA THR A 42 -9.31 8.35 29.72
C THR A 42 -7.99 8.47 30.46
N ARG A 43 -7.91 7.88 31.65
CA ARG A 43 -6.68 7.85 32.45
C ARG A 43 -6.16 6.42 32.51
N ILE A 44 -4.88 6.25 32.21
CA ILE A 44 -4.19 4.97 32.28
C ILE A 44 -2.96 5.07 33.19
N VAL A 45 -2.57 3.93 33.75
CA VAL A 45 -1.23 3.71 34.27
C VAL A 45 -0.53 2.86 33.22
N LEU A 46 0.55 3.37 32.63
CA LEU A 46 1.31 2.60 31.65
C LEU A 46 2.38 1.80 32.38
N GLU A 47 2.31 0.48 32.32
CA GLU A 47 3.35 -0.40 32.85
C GLU A 47 4.40 -0.71 31.77
N GLN A 48 5.09 -1.84 31.86
CA GLN A 48 6.10 -2.23 30.87
C GLN A 48 5.50 -2.67 29.52
N GLU A 49 4.23 -3.10 29.52
CA GLU A 49 3.55 -3.60 28.31
C GLU A 49 2.74 -2.51 27.60
N ALA A 50 2.55 -2.69 26.29
CA ALA A 50 1.73 -1.81 25.48
C ALA A 50 0.25 -1.95 25.87
N VAL A 51 -0.46 -0.83 25.93
CA VAL A 51 -1.90 -0.79 26.21
C VAL A 51 -2.65 -0.33 24.97
N ASN A 52 -3.69 -1.07 24.60
CA ASN A 52 -4.60 -0.69 23.53
C ASN A 52 -5.74 0.16 24.08
N LEU A 53 -6.03 1.28 23.40
CA LEU A 53 -7.10 2.20 23.78
C LEU A 53 -7.95 2.55 22.57
N ASP A 54 -9.25 2.25 22.68
CA ASP A 54 -10.23 2.59 21.67
C ASP A 54 -11.10 3.77 22.14
N PHE A 55 -11.24 4.78 21.28
CA PHE A 55 -12.08 5.95 21.54
C PHE A 55 -13.22 6.02 20.52
N ILE A 56 -14.44 5.79 20.99
CA ILE A 56 -15.67 6.00 20.20
C ILE A 56 -16.20 7.39 20.54
N LEU A 57 -16.09 8.34 19.62
CA LEU A 57 -16.52 9.73 19.85
C LEU A 57 -17.98 9.94 19.48
N ASP A 58 -18.68 10.75 20.27
CA ASP A 58 -20.09 11.10 20.00
C ASP A 58 -20.14 12.36 19.14
N PRO A 59 -21.08 12.48 18.19
CA PRO A 59 -21.23 13.69 17.41
C PRO A 59 -21.65 14.87 18.31
N ASP A 60 -21.15 16.05 17.98
CA ASP A 60 -21.61 17.30 18.61
C ASP A 60 -22.96 17.72 18.00
N GLY A 61 -24.10 17.35 18.60
CA GLY A 61 -25.44 17.80 18.17
C GLY A 61 -25.63 19.33 18.34
N ALA A 62 -26.55 20.02 17.67
CA ALA A 62 -27.85 19.63 17.09
C ALA A 62 -27.86 19.63 15.55
N ASP A 63 -28.84 18.92 15.00
CA ASP A 63 -29.08 18.67 13.58
C ASP A 63 -28.29 17.45 13.10
N GLY A 64 -28.99 16.33 12.90
CA GLY A 64 -28.47 15.11 12.25
C GLY A 64 -27.98 15.33 10.82
N GLN A 65 -27.86 16.58 10.36
CA GLN A 65 -26.90 16.96 9.34
C GLN A 65 -25.52 16.97 9.98
N LEU A 66 -24.91 15.79 10.01
CA LEU A 66 -23.48 15.65 9.93
C LEU A 66 -23.01 16.59 8.81
N LYS A 67 -22.70 17.86 9.10
CA LYS A 67 -21.78 18.68 8.29
C LYS A 67 -20.39 18.08 8.50
N LEU A 68 -20.27 16.79 8.22
CA LEU A 68 -19.11 16.29 7.52
C LEU A 68 -19.11 17.17 6.28
N HIS A 69 -18.34 18.25 6.35
CA HIS A 69 -17.93 18.97 5.17
C HIS A 69 -17.29 17.88 4.32
N SER A 70 -18.13 17.29 3.47
CA SER A 70 -17.81 16.25 2.50
C SER A 70 -17.03 16.90 1.36
N ASP A 71 -16.15 17.84 1.70
CA ASP A 71 -15.11 18.38 0.85
C ASP A 71 -13.80 17.60 1.03
N TYR A 72 -13.80 16.66 1.99
CA TYR A 72 -12.84 15.59 2.03
C TYR A 72 -13.48 14.34 1.47
N GLY A 73 -13.57 14.28 0.15
CA GLY A 73 -13.81 13.03 -0.53
C GLY A 73 -12.84 12.00 0.00
N CYS A 74 -13.30 11.07 0.84
CA CYS A 74 -12.67 9.76 0.82
C CYS A 74 -12.95 9.25 -0.57
N HIS A 75 -12.03 9.52 -1.49
CA HIS A 75 -11.83 8.62 -2.59
C HIS A 75 -11.23 7.36 -1.96
N CYS A 76 -12.09 6.61 -1.27
CA CYS A 76 -11.97 5.19 -1.01
C CYS A 76 -12.12 4.45 -2.37
N GLY A 77 -11.61 5.06 -3.45
CA GLY A 77 -11.31 4.41 -4.69
C GLY A 77 -10.07 3.58 -4.42
N ASN A 78 -10.09 2.39 -4.98
CA ASN A 78 -9.10 1.33 -4.90
C ASN A 78 -7.75 1.75 -5.50
N THR A 79 -7.25 2.95 -5.19
CA THR A 79 -6.14 3.66 -5.87
C THR A 79 -4.81 2.96 -5.62
N MET A 80 -4.62 2.34 -4.45
CA MET A 80 -3.47 1.44 -4.24
C MET A 80 -3.59 0.18 -5.09
N MET A 81 -4.79 -0.41 -5.24
CA MET A 81 -4.97 -1.58 -6.10
C MET A 81 -4.79 -1.22 -7.58
N PHE A 82 -5.25 -0.05 -8.02
CA PHE A 82 -5.08 0.44 -9.40
C PHE A 82 -3.62 0.80 -9.73
N HIS A 83 -2.87 1.43 -8.83
CA HIS A 83 -1.45 1.73 -9.09
C HIS A 83 -0.58 0.48 -9.10
N VAL A 84 -0.85 -0.48 -8.20
CA VAL A 84 -0.19 -1.78 -8.20
C VAL A 84 -0.59 -2.56 -9.47
N GLN A 85 -1.86 -2.55 -9.85
CA GLN A 85 -2.39 -3.22 -11.04
C GLN A 85 -1.87 -2.62 -12.36
N GLU A 86 -1.77 -1.29 -12.50
CA GLU A 86 -1.17 -0.66 -13.68
C GLU A 86 0.31 -1.01 -13.82
N ALA A 87 1.11 -0.88 -12.75
CA ALA A 87 2.53 -1.23 -12.78
C ALA A 87 2.75 -2.70 -13.15
N HIS A 88 1.89 -3.60 -12.67
CA HIS A 88 1.95 -5.01 -13.03
C HIS A 88 1.61 -5.26 -14.50
N ILE A 89 0.64 -4.57 -15.10
CA ILE A 89 0.30 -4.75 -16.52
C ILE A 89 1.49 -4.42 -17.42
N TRP A 90 2.20 -3.31 -17.16
CA TRP A 90 3.40 -2.95 -17.92
C TRP A 90 4.51 -4.00 -17.77
N LEU A 91 4.71 -4.54 -16.56
CA LEU A 91 5.67 -5.61 -16.30
C LEU A 91 5.30 -6.90 -17.06
N TYR A 92 4.03 -7.32 -17.01
CA TYR A 92 3.54 -8.51 -17.72
C TYR A 92 3.67 -8.37 -19.24
N LEU A 93 3.35 -7.19 -19.80
CA LEU A 93 3.54 -6.90 -21.22
C LEU A 93 5.02 -6.94 -21.62
N LEU A 94 5.92 -6.40 -20.80
CA LEU A 94 7.36 -6.45 -21.05
C LEU A 94 7.87 -7.90 -21.05
N VAL A 95 7.47 -8.70 -20.06
CA VAL A 95 7.82 -10.13 -19.99
C VAL A 95 7.28 -10.88 -21.21
N LEU A 96 6.03 -10.63 -21.62
CA LEU A 96 5.44 -11.25 -22.80
C LEU A 96 6.21 -10.89 -24.09
N CYS A 97 6.59 -9.62 -24.26
CA CYS A 97 7.40 -9.17 -25.38
C CYS A 97 8.77 -9.87 -25.42
N VAL A 98 9.45 -10.01 -24.27
CA VAL A 98 10.72 -10.74 -24.17
C VAL A 98 10.54 -12.21 -24.56
N LEU A 99 9.50 -12.88 -24.07
CA LEU A 99 9.23 -14.27 -24.44
C LEU A 99 8.93 -14.45 -25.93
N LEU A 100 8.15 -13.54 -26.54
CA LEU A 100 7.85 -13.58 -27.97
C LEU A 100 9.10 -13.37 -28.84
N THR A 101 9.96 -12.41 -28.47
CA THR A 101 11.21 -12.17 -29.19
C THR A 101 12.16 -13.36 -29.09
N LEU A 102 12.32 -13.95 -27.90
CA LEU A 102 13.09 -15.18 -27.73
C LEU A 102 12.51 -16.32 -28.57
N TYR A 103 11.19 -16.53 -28.54
CA TYR A 103 10.54 -17.56 -29.36
C TYR A 103 10.82 -17.36 -30.87
N LEU A 104 10.69 -16.14 -31.37
CA LEU A 104 11.00 -15.81 -32.77
C LEU A 104 12.47 -16.03 -33.10
N VAL A 105 13.39 -15.66 -32.20
CA VAL A 105 14.84 -15.90 -32.37
C VAL A 105 15.14 -17.40 -32.36
N PHE A 106 14.57 -18.17 -31.45
CA PHE A 106 14.75 -19.63 -31.41
C PHE A 106 14.18 -20.30 -32.65
N LYS A 107 12.98 -19.91 -33.10
CA LYS A 107 12.36 -20.43 -34.33
C LYS A 107 13.16 -20.06 -35.58
N ARG A 108 13.65 -18.82 -35.67
CA ARG A 108 14.53 -18.39 -36.77
C ARG A 108 15.87 -19.12 -36.72
N LYS A 109 16.47 -19.27 -35.54
CA LYS A 109 17.74 -19.99 -35.36
C LYS A 109 17.60 -21.47 -35.70
N THR A 110 16.50 -22.14 -35.34
CA THR A 110 16.27 -23.54 -35.76
C THR A 110 16.03 -23.64 -37.27
N ALA A 111 15.26 -22.75 -37.88
CA ALA A 111 15.08 -22.71 -39.33
C ALA A 111 16.40 -22.42 -40.08
N SER A 112 17.20 -21.44 -39.64
CA SER A 112 18.50 -21.11 -40.21
C SER A 112 19.53 -22.23 -40.01
N ARG A 113 19.54 -22.92 -38.85
CA ARG A 113 20.41 -24.09 -38.63
C ARG A 113 20.03 -25.26 -39.53
N LEU A 114 18.75 -25.50 -39.75
CA LEU A 114 18.27 -26.53 -40.70
C LEU A 114 18.65 -26.20 -42.15
N LEU A 115 18.52 -24.93 -42.55
CA LEU A 115 18.94 -24.48 -43.89
C LEU A 115 20.47 -24.52 -44.06
N ALA A 116 21.24 -24.13 -43.05
CA ALA A 116 22.70 -24.23 -43.06
C ALA A 116 23.18 -25.70 -43.09
N TYR A 117 22.49 -26.61 -42.41
CA TYR A 117 22.77 -28.05 -42.51
C TYR A 117 22.51 -28.59 -43.93
N ARG A 118 21.42 -28.13 -44.59
CA ARG A 118 21.14 -28.49 -46.00
C ARG A 118 22.12 -27.90 -47.00
N TYR A 119 22.75 -26.77 -46.69
CA TYR A 119 23.68 -26.08 -47.59
C TYR A 119 25.16 -26.47 -47.38
N SER A 120 25.49 -27.28 -46.37
CA SER A 120 26.86 -27.82 -46.22
C SER A 120 27.14 -28.81 -47.36
N PRO A 121 27.99 -28.47 -48.34
CA PRO A 121 28.19 -29.32 -49.51
C PRO A 121 28.98 -30.56 -49.12
N ARG A 122 28.53 -31.73 -49.57
CA ARG A 122 29.39 -32.92 -49.68
C ARG A 122 30.61 -32.51 -50.51
N ARG A 123 31.81 -32.54 -49.92
CA ARG A 123 33.05 -32.40 -50.69
C ARG A 123 33.08 -33.51 -51.75
N PRO A 124 33.23 -33.21 -53.05
CA PRO A 124 33.59 -34.25 -54.00
C PRO A 124 35.02 -34.66 -53.72
N VAL A 125 35.23 -35.96 -53.45
CA VAL A 125 36.55 -36.56 -53.45
C VAL A 125 36.99 -36.60 -54.91
N ALA A 126 38.02 -35.84 -55.26
CA ALA A 126 38.71 -35.99 -56.53
C ALA A 126 39.61 -37.23 -56.44
N VAL A 127 39.45 -38.16 -57.38
CA VAL A 127 40.40 -39.22 -57.72
C VAL A 127 40.76 -39.05 -59.18
#